data_AF-A0AAW6Y845-F1
#
_entry.id   AF-A0AAW6Y845-F1
#
_cell.length_a   1.000
_cell.length_b   1.000
_cell.length_c   1.000
_cell.angle_alpha   90.00
_cell.angle_beta   90.00
_cell.angle_gamma   90.00
#
_symmetry.space_group_name_H-M   'P 1'
#
loop_
_entity.id
_entity.type
_entity.pdbx_description
1 polymer ?
#
loop_
_entity_poly.entity_id
_entity_poly.type
_entity_poly.pdbx_seq_one_letter_code
_entity_poly.pdbx_strand_id
1 'polypeptide(L)'
;MTPNKEDYLKCIYEIGTHTKKITNKEIAAQMQVSPPAVTEMIKKMIAEKLIIKDKIKGYLLTNLGLHLVSELYRKHRLIEYFLVH
;
A
#
# COMPACT_ATOMS: atom_id res chain seq x y z
N MET A 1 -10.48 14.49 -2.68
CA MET A 1 -10.38 13.05 -2.40
C MET A 1 -9.08 12.83 -1.66
N THR A 2 -9.12 12.70 -0.34
CA THR A 2 -7.92 12.42 0.48
C THR A 2 -7.47 10.99 0.17
N PRO A 3 -6.21 10.74 -0.20
CA PRO A 3 -5.75 9.38 -0.43
C PRO A 3 -5.82 8.63 0.90
N ASN A 4 -6.75 7.69 0.97
CA ASN A 4 -6.96 6.88 2.17
C ASN A 4 -5.77 5.93 2.36
N LYS A 5 -5.53 5.55 3.61
CA LYS A 5 -4.52 4.55 4.00
C LYS A 5 -4.62 3.23 3.22
N GLU A 6 -5.83 2.88 2.78
CA GLU A 6 -6.13 1.71 1.94
C GLU A 6 -5.49 1.81 0.55
N ASP A 7 -5.45 3.00 -0.03
CA ASP A 7 -4.88 3.26 -1.36
C ASP A 7 -3.35 3.12 -1.33
N TYR A 8 -2.72 3.63 -0.28
CA TYR A 8 -1.28 3.43 -0.03
C TYR A 8 -0.94 1.96 0.17
N LEU A 9 -1.77 1.22 0.90
CA LEU A 9 -1.62 -0.23 1.11
C LEU A 9 -1.62 -0.99 -0.22
N LYS A 10 -2.58 -0.69 -1.11
CA LYS A 10 -2.65 -1.30 -2.46
C LYS A 10 -1.44 -0.94 -3.30
N CYS A 11 -1.09 0.34 -3.36
CA CYS A 11 0.05 0.81 -4.14
C CYS A 11 1.37 0.15 -3.69
N ILE A 12 1.61 0.04 -2.38
CA ILE A 12 2.80 -0.65 -1.83
C ILE A 12 2.77 -2.13 -2.20
N TYR A 13 1.61 -2.78 -2.19
CA TYR A 13 1.47 -4.18 -2.58
C TYR A 13 1.76 -4.39 -4.08
N GLU A 14 1.25 -3.51 -4.94
CA GLU A 14 1.50 -3.54 -6.38
C GLU A 14 2.97 -3.26 -6.71
N ILE A 15 3.58 -2.26 -6.09
CA ILE A 15 5.02 -2.00 -6.24
C ILE A 15 5.82 -3.20 -5.75
N GLY A 16 5.42 -3.82 -4.64
CA GLY A 16 6.07 -5.01 -4.09
C GLY A 16 5.93 -6.27 -4.95
N THR A 17 4.87 -6.38 -5.76
CA THR A 17 4.69 -7.50 -6.70
C THR A 17 5.51 -7.29 -7.99
N HIS A 18 5.59 -6.05 -8.48
CA HIS A 18 6.38 -5.71 -9.66
C HIS A 18 7.88 -5.55 -9.38
N THR A 19 8.25 -5.10 -8.18
CA THR A 19 9.61 -4.68 -7.81
C THR A 19 10.00 -5.23 -6.44
N LYS A 20 11.23 -5.76 -6.34
CA LYS A 20 11.77 -6.30 -5.07
C LYS A 20 12.11 -5.23 -4.01
N LYS A 21 12.15 -3.95 -4.39
CA LYS A 21 12.59 -2.84 -3.53
C LYS A 21 11.62 -1.66 -3.58
N ILE A 22 10.82 -1.53 -2.54
CA ILE A 22 9.87 -0.41 -2.42
C ILE A 22 10.59 0.81 -1.86
N THR A 23 10.53 1.95 -2.55
CA THR A 23 11.12 3.21 -2.09
C THR A 23 10.07 4.32 -2.00
N ASN A 24 10.30 5.33 -1.15
CA ASN A 24 9.37 6.47 -1.03
C ASN A 24 9.17 7.20 -2.37
N LYS A 25 10.19 7.21 -3.22
CA LYS A 25 10.15 7.87 -4.53
C LYS A 25 9.18 7.17 -5.47
N GLU A 26 9.21 5.83 -5.51
CA GLU A 26 8.27 5.03 -6.30
C GLU A 26 6.83 5.21 -5.82
N ILE A 27 6.61 5.17 -4.50
CA ILE A 27 5.27 5.37 -3.91
C ILE A 27 4.76 6.78 -4.23
N ALA A 28 5.60 7.81 -4.10
CA ALA A 28 5.23 9.18 -4.44
C ALA A 28 4.88 9.34 -5.93
N ALA A 29 5.63 8.68 -6.81
CA ALA A 29 5.40 8.72 -8.26
C ALA A 29 4.09 8.01 -8.64
N GLN A 30 3.85 6.81 -8.12
CA GLN A 30 2.63 6.05 -8.38
C GLN A 30 1.37 6.75 -7.86
N MET A 31 1.43 7.26 -6.63
CA MET A 31 0.31 7.95 -6.00
C MET A 31 0.15 9.40 -6.47
N GLN A 32 1.12 9.92 -7.26
CA GLN A 32 1.19 11.32 -7.71
C GLN A 32 1.02 12.32 -6.55
N VAL A 33 1.65 12.03 -5.42
CA VAL A 33 1.61 12.85 -4.19
C VAL A 33 2.98 13.40 -3.83
N SER A 34 2.98 14.49 -3.07
CA SER A 34 4.22 15.09 -2.58
C SER A 34 4.99 14.12 -1.67
N PRO A 35 6.33 13.98 -1.83
CA PRO A 35 7.16 13.12 -0.99
C PRO A 35 7.03 13.33 0.54
N PRO A 36 6.81 14.55 1.09
CA PRO A 36 6.52 14.71 2.51
C PRO A 36 5.23 14.01 2.95
N ALA A 37 4.16 14.06 2.14
CA ALA A 37 2.89 13.40 2.46
C ALA A 37 3.02 11.87 2.53
N VAL A 38 3.79 11.28 1.61
CA VAL A 38 4.12 9.84 1.65
C VAL A 38 4.85 9.49 2.93
N THR A 39 5.81 10.32 3.33
CA THR A 39 6.62 10.07 4.53
C THR A 39 5.77 10.08 5.80
N GLU A 40 4.84 11.02 5.91
CA GLU A 40 3.87 11.06 7.01
C GLU A 40 2.96 9.84 7.02
N MET A 41 2.45 9.43 5.85
CA MET A 41 1.58 8.25 5.75
C MET A 41 2.32 6.96 6.10
N ILE A 42 3.54 6.78 5.57
CA ILE A 42 4.41 5.65 5.90
C ILE A 42 4.68 5.59 7.41
N LYS A 43 4.94 6.73 8.06
CA LYS A 43 5.11 6.78 9.53
C LYS A 43 3.86 6.27 10.26
N LYS A 44 2.66 6.70 9.85
CA LYS A 44 1.40 6.23 10.43
C LYS A 44 1.21 4.72 10.24
N MET A 45 1.48 4.22 9.03
CA MET A 45 1.35 2.79 8.72
C MET A 45 2.37 1.92 9.47
N ILE A 46 3.58 2.43 9.74
CA ILE A 46 4.57 1.77 10.61
C ILE A 46 4.06 1.73 12.05
N ALA A 47 3.47 2.83 12.55
CA ALA A 47 2.89 2.88 13.89
C ALA A 47 1.72 1.89 14.04
N GLU A 48 0.90 1.71 13.00
CA GLU A 48 -0.17 0.70 12.94
C GLU A 48 0.35 -0.72 12.64
N LYS A 49 1.68 -0.92 12.55
CA LYS A 49 2.34 -2.20 12.23
C LYS A 49 1.89 -2.83 10.90
N LEU A 50 1.45 -2.02 9.94
CA LEU A 50 1.01 -2.45 8.62
C LEU A 50 2.19 -2.69 7.67
N ILE A 51 3.23 -1.87 7.82
CA ILE A 51 4.47 -1.96 7.05
C ILE A 51 5.67 -1.89 7.99
N ILE A 52 6.78 -2.48 7.55
CA ILE A 52 8.07 -2.40 8.21
C ILE A 52 9.11 -1.86 7.24
N LYS A 53 10.06 -1.11 7.78
CA LYS A 53 11.20 -0.60 7.01
C LYS A 53 12.34 -1.60 7.10
N ASP A 54 12.73 -2.14 5.96
CA ASP A 54 13.86 -3.06 5.83
C ASP A 54 15.03 -2.34 5.13
N LYS A 55 16.25 -2.46 5.67
CA LYS A 55 17.42 -1.76 5.11
C LYS A 55 17.79 -2.24 3.69
N ILE A 56 17.42 -3.47 3.34
CA ILE A 56 17.81 -4.13 2.09
C ILE A 56 16.67 -4.02 1.06
N LYS A 57 15.44 -4.29 1.49
CA LYS A 57 14.24 -4.32 0.63
C LYS A 57 13.44 -3.00 0.64
N GLY A 58 13.83 -2.03 1.46
CA GLY A 58 13.17 -0.73 1.56
C GLY A 58 11.96 -0.78 2.49
N TYR A 59 10.79 -1.09 1.95
CA TYR A 59 9.56 -1.29 2.73
C TYR A 59 8.98 -2.67 2.46
N LEU A 60 8.52 -3.33 3.51
CA LEU A 60 7.84 -4.62 3.42
C LEU A 60 6.49 -4.52 4.11
N LEU A 61 5.48 -5.16 3.53
CA LEU A 61 4.19 -5.35 4.17
C LEU A 61 4.33 -6.40 5.27
N THR A 62 3.74 -6.13 6.44
CA THR A 62 3.59 -7.15 7.48
C THR A 62 2.42 -8.07 7.16
N ASN A 63 2.26 -9.15 7.93
CA ASN A 63 1.07 -9.99 7.84
C ASN A 63 -0.23 -9.19 8.01
N LEU A 64 -0.25 -8.16 8.87
CA LEU A 64 -1.41 -7.30 9.06
C LEU A 64 -1.71 -6.45 7.83
N GLY A 65 -0.69 -5.82 7.23
CA GLY A 65 -0.85 -5.04 6.00
C GLY A 65 -1.29 -5.90 4.82
N LEU A 66 -0.72 -7.10 4.69
CA LEU A 66 -1.14 -8.10 3.70
C LEU A 66 -2.59 -8.53 3.88
N HIS A 67 -3.02 -8.77 5.12
CA HIS A 67 -4.40 -9.16 5.41
C HIS A 67 -5.38 -8.04 5.00
N LEU A 68 -5.10 -6.79 5.39
CA LEU A 68 -5.91 -5.62 5.03
C LEU A 68 -5.99 -5.41 3.52
N VAL A 69 -4.87 -5.48 2.81
CA VAL A 69 -4.85 -5.43 1.33
C VAL A 69 -5.68 -6.54 0.73
N SER A 70 -5.53 -7.77 1.24
CA SER A 70 -6.26 -8.92 0.74
C SER A 70 -7.77 -8.77 0.95
N GLU A 71 -8.20 -8.26 2.10
CA GLU A 71 -9.61 -7.93 2.39
C GLU A 71 -10.15 -6.82 1.47
N LEU A 72 -9.34 -5.78 1.22
CA LEU A 72 -9.67 -4.71 0.27
C LEU A 72 -9.89 -5.28 -1.14
N TYR A 73 -8.93 -6.04 -1.65
CA TYR A 73 -9.03 -6.68 -2.97
C TYR A 73 -10.19 -7.66 -3.04
N ARG A 74 -10.44 -8.44 -1.98
CA ARG A 74 -11.56 -9.38 -1.90
C ARG A 74 -12.90 -8.68 -1.96
N LYS A 75 -13.05 -7.53 -1.29
CA LYS A 75 -14.24 -6.68 -1.41
C LYS A 75 -14.40 -6.16 -2.84
N HIS A 76 -13.33 -5.66 -3.46
CA HIS A 76 -13.40 -5.19 -4.86
C HIS A 76 -13.82 -6.30 -5.83
N ARG A 77 -13.26 -7.51 -5.69
CA ARG A 77 -13.55 -8.65 -6.55
C ARG A 77 -14.98 -9.19 -6.39
N LEU A 78 -15.55 -9.08 -5.18
CA LEU A 78 -16.95 -9.39 -4.92
C LEU A 78 -17.89 -8.43 -5.65
N ILE A 79 -17.54 -7.14 -5.72
CA ILE A 79 -18.32 -6.15 -6.47
C ILE A 79 -18.21 -6.42 -7.96
N GLU A 80 -17.03 -6.77 -8.48
CA GLU A 80 -16.87 -7.13 -9.91
C GLU A 80 -17.72 -8.36 -10.29
N TYR A 81 -17.80 -9.38 -9.43
CA TYR A 81 -18.66 -10.53 -9.68
C TYR A 81 -20.16 -10.17 -9.58
N PHE A 82 -20.52 -9.25 -8.69
CA PHE A 82 -21.90 -8.81 -8.51
C PHE A 82 -22.36 -7.83 -9.62
N LEU A 83 -21.45 -7.04 -10.20
CA LEU A 83 -21.75 -6.06 -11.25
C LEU A 83 -21.71 -6.66 -12.67
N VAL A 84 -21.33 -7.93 -12.80
CA VAL A 84 -21.35 -8.68 -14.07
C VAL A 84 -22.61 -9.54 -14.22
N HIS A 85 -23.64 -9.33 -13.39
CA HIS A 85 -24.93 -9.99 -13.48
C HIS A 85 -26.09 -8.99 -13.58
#